data_AF-A0AAW1V0C3-F1
#
_entry.id   AF-A0AAW1V0C3-F1
#
_cell.length_a   1.000
_cell.length_b   1.000
_cell.length_c   1.000
_cell.angle_alpha   90.00
_cell.angle_beta   90.00
_cell.angle_gamma   90.00
#
_symmetry.space_group_name_H-M   'P 1'
#
loop_
_entity.id
_entity.type
_entity.pdbx_description
1 polymer ?
#
loop_
_entity_poly.entity_id
_entity_poly.type
_entity_poly.pdbx_seq_one_letter_code
_entity_poly.pdbx_strand_id
1 'polypeptide(L)'
;MEQFILEIQDTQRAKVLVQPLKQLQSAMSSIGNVSETTSEKNELKIVKTVIADILKCEISLNTMESTSQKGIIQIFDPLSHILEGIEAFEDNKEDSCIEMKCEAFEKLKVLKTPLEKVSSVLVKLCETKIKPEDKEMTQQEMKTALCALKCVVERIRYDLPPSTTCQLLAKPLGELESVVGSIENNLSPKIARRTKESVQLIHNINVASQQATALELKPGITPKNGVLSIIQISEPLLLLKEGIEAFEASNEEDIRNISESMQSLGTVSVHVEKLTAIMVKLRDIERRPEIHEIMKPQIQSALSAFKETIECVQVSIPKSQHAELLIHPLNILQCKIDFIQETVSEQTQRLDFIVANRINKRIDDIKLKTAEHSVASDSQKDSFCILFKPILEPLNQLQEAIKTVISQSDNEQEQAIFETLESFREIDISLEKLSSIFENSKKIQVLSK
;
A
#
# COMPACT_ATOMS: atom_id res chain seq x y z
N MET A 1 5.60 -27.34 -74.90
CA MET A 1 6.86 -28.09 -75.13
C MET A 1 6.59 -29.43 -75.81
N GLU A 2 5.59 -30.19 -75.36
CA GLU A 2 5.19 -31.47 -75.96
C GLU A 2 4.82 -31.37 -77.46
N GLN A 3 4.05 -30.34 -77.83
CA GLN A 3 3.67 -30.05 -79.21
C GLN A 3 4.88 -29.67 -80.10
N PHE A 4 5.86 -28.95 -79.53
CA PHE A 4 7.11 -28.57 -80.19
C PHE A 4 8.05 -29.77 -80.39
N ILE A 5 8.09 -30.71 -79.44
CA ILE A 5 8.86 -31.96 -79.56
C ILE A 5 8.28 -32.85 -80.66
N LEU A 6 6.95 -32.91 -80.79
CA LEU A 6 6.26 -33.62 -81.87
C LEU A 6 6.59 -33.03 -83.25
N GLU A 7 6.59 -31.69 -83.38
CA GLU A 7 6.86 -31.01 -84.65
C GLU A 7 8.29 -31.19 -85.18
N ILE A 8 9.28 -31.32 -84.28
CA ILE A 8 10.70 -31.44 -84.67
C ILE A 8 11.19 -32.90 -84.75
N GLN A 9 10.36 -33.89 -84.38
CA GLN A 9 10.77 -35.30 -84.35
C GLN A 9 11.01 -35.88 -85.75
N ASP A 10 10.36 -35.30 -86.77
CA ASP A 10 10.40 -35.75 -88.16
C ASP A 10 11.50 -35.05 -88.99
N THR A 11 12.15 -34.01 -88.47
CA THR A 11 13.25 -33.33 -89.15
C THR A 11 14.60 -33.96 -88.80
N GLN A 12 15.29 -34.51 -89.80
CA GLN A 12 16.52 -35.30 -89.64
C GLN A 12 17.68 -34.53 -88.96
N ARG A 13 17.70 -33.19 -89.06
CA ARG A 13 18.66 -32.31 -88.36
C ARG A 13 18.28 -32.00 -86.90
N ALA A 14 17.02 -32.17 -86.50
CA ALA A 14 16.52 -31.83 -85.17
C ALA A 14 16.40 -33.05 -84.24
N LYS A 15 16.51 -34.29 -84.74
CA LYS A 15 16.50 -35.53 -83.93
C LYS A 15 17.53 -35.54 -82.80
N VAL A 16 18.68 -34.88 -82.97
CA VAL A 16 19.74 -34.81 -81.95
C VAL A 16 19.27 -34.00 -80.71
N LEU A 17 18.28 -33.10 -80.88
CA LEU A 17 17.74 -32.26 -79.80
C LEU A 17 16.52 -32.88 -79.10
N VAL A 18 15.89 -33.90 -79.71
CA VAL A 18 14.69 -34.55 -79.16
C VAL A 18 14.97 -35.26 -77.83
N GLN A 19 16.08 -35.98 -77.73
CA GLN A 19 16.43 -36.71 -76.50
C GLN A 19 16.80 -35.76 -75.35
N PRO A 20 17.66 -34.73 -75.54
CA PRO A 20 17.88 -33.69 -74.54
C PRO A 20 16.60 -32.98 -74.11
N LEU A 21 15.69 -32.65 -75.03
CA LEU A 21 14.42 -31.98 -74.70
C LEU A 21 13.44 -32.88 -73.94
N LYS A 22 13.38 -34.19 -74.25
CA LYS A 22 12.61 -35.16 -73.45
C LYS A 22 13.20 -35.35 -72.06
N GLN A 23 14.53 -35.34 -71.94
CA GLN A 23 15.22 -35.37 -70.65
C GLN A 23 14.97 -34.08 -69.85
N LEU A 24 14.98 -32.91 -70.51
CA LEU A 24 14.62 -31.63 -69.90
C LEU A 24 13.15 -31.61 -69.49
N GLN A 25 12.23 -32.14 -70.31
CA GLN A 25 10.81 -32.27 -69.96
C GLN A 25 10.61 -33.23 -68.77
N SER A 26 11.29 -34.37 -68.73
CA SER A 26 11.28 -35.27 -67.57
C SER A 26 11.88 -34.61 -66.33
N ALA A 27 12.98 -33.88 -66.47
CA ALA A 27 13.60 -33.13 -65.38
C ALA A 27 12.67 -32.02 -64.88
N MET A 28 12.02 -31.26 -65.77
CA MET A 28 11.03 -30.24 -65.44
C MET A 28 9.77 -30.85 -64.79
N SER A 29 9.33 -32.02 -65.24
CA SER A 29 8.21 -32.75 -64.62
C SER A 29 8.60 -33.37 -63.27
N SER A 30 9.88 -33.64 -63.06
CA SER A 30 10.43 -34.12 -61.78
C SER A 30 10.67 -32.96 -60.81
N ILE A 31 11.07 -31.79 -61.30
CA ILE A 31 11.24 -30.55 -60.51
C ILE A 31 9.88 -29.98 -60.11
N GLY A 32 8.88 -29.99 -61.01
CA GLY A 32 7.51 -29.56 -60.72
C GLY A 32 6.78 -30.41 -59.67
N ASN A 33 7.32 -31.58 -59.30
CA ASN A 33 6.76 -32.46 -58.29
C ASN A 33 7.60 -32.56 -56.99
N VAL A 34 8.77 -31.92 -56.88
CA VAL A 34 9.72 -32.22 -55.78
C VAL A 34 10.28 -31.02 -54.99
N SER A 35 10.08 -29.74 -55.34
CA SER A 35 10.57 -28.65 -54.47
C SER A 35 9.46 -27.81 -53.82
N GLU A 36 9.58 -27.69 -52.48
CA GLU A 36 8.95 -26.74 -51.53
C GLU A 36 7.69 -27.16 -50.75
N THR A 37 6.79 -28.00 -51.26
CA THR A 37 5.49 -28.19 -50.56
C THR A 37 5.43 -29.21 -49.41
N THR A 38 6.43 -30.08 -49.19
CA THR A 38 6.32 -31.18 -48.20
C THR A 38 6.89 -30.86 -46.82
N SER A 39 7.90 -29.98 -46.70
CA SER A 39 8.44 -29.57 -45.40
C SER A 39 7.62 -28.42 -44.78
N GLU A 40 7.20 -27.47 -45.60
CA GLU A 40 6.44 -26.29 -45.14
C GLU A 40 5.02 -26.65 -44.69
N LYS A 41 4.35 -27.56 -45.39
CA LYS A 41 3.07 -28.14 -44.95
C LYS A 41 3.16 -28.90 -43.63
N ASN A 42 4.31 -29.49 -43.31
CA ASN A 42 4.48 -30.22 -42.04
C ASN A 42 4.56 -29.26 -40.85
N GLU A 43 5.25 -28.13 -40.98
CA GLU A 43 5.38 -27.15 -39.88
C GLU A 43 4.09 -26.35 -39.65
N LEU A 44 3.37 -25.99 -40.71
CA LEU A 44 2.05 -25.36 -40.57
C LEU A 44 1.03 -26.33 -39.96
N LYS A 45 1.08 -27.61 -40.33
CA LYS A 45 0.27 -28.66 -39.70
C LYS A 45 0.58 -28.82 -38.21
N ILE A 46 1.84 -28.60 -37.81
CA ILE A 46 2.22 -28.57 -36.39
C ILE A 46 1.60 -27.36 -35.69
N VAL A 47 1.64 -26.14 -36.28
CA VAL A 47 0.97 -24.95 -35.70
C VAL A 47 -0.53 -25.19 -35.51
N LYS A 48 -1.22 -25.74 -36.53
CA LYS A 48 -2.64 -26.12 -36.44
C LYS A 48 -2.91 -27.10 -35.31
N THR A 49 -2.04 -28.10 -35.15
CA THR A 49 -2.15 -29.11 -34.08
C THR A 49 -1.99 -28.47 -32.71
N VAL A 50 -1.01 -27.59 -32.52
CA VAL A 50 -0.79 -26.87 -31.25
C VAL A 50 -2.00 -25.99 -30.91
N ILE A 51 -2.57 -25.27 -31.87
CA ILE A 51 -3.78 -24.46 -31.66
C ILE A 51 -4.95 -25.36 -31.25
N ALA A 52 -5.17 -26.48 -31.94
CA ALA A 52 -6.23 -27.42 -31.61
C ALA A 52 -6.06 -28.03 -30.21
N ASP A 53 -4.82 -28.30 -29.77
CA ASP A 53 -4.54 -28.81 -28.43
C ASP A 53 -4.77 -27.75 -27.33
N ILE A 54 -4.47 -26.48 -27.62
CA ILE A 54 -4.83 -25.36 -26.73
C ILE A 54 -6.35 -25.27 -26.60
N LEU A 55 -7.10 -25.31 -27.72
CA LEU A 55 -8.57 -25.23 -27.72
C LEU A 55 -9.22 -26.38 -26.93
N LYS A 56 -8.63 -27.58 -26.90
CA LYS A 56 -9.13 -28.69 -26.05
C LYS A 56 -9.08 -28.36 -24.55
N CYS A 57 -8.20 -27.45 -24.12
CA CYS A 57 -8.11 -27.02 -22.73
C CYS A 57 -9.26 -26.08 -22.31
N GLU A 58 -10.00 -25.51 -23.27
CA GLU A 58 -11.09 -24.57 -23.03
C GLU A 58 -12.18 -25.16 -22.13
N ILE A 59 -12.63 -26.38 -22.41
CA ILE A 59 -13.69 -27.05 -21.63
C ILE A 59 -13.24 -27.26 -20.18
N SER A 60 -11.99 -27.65 -19.98
CA SER A 60 -11.42 -27.89 -18.63
C SER A 60 -11.33 -26.58 -17.83
N LEU A 61 -10.95 -25.47 -18.48
CA LEU A 61 -10.81 -24.17 -17.82
C LEU A 61 -12.16 -23.47 -17.57
N ASN A 62 -13.16 -23.68 -18.42
CA ASN A 62 -14.53 -23.18 -18.23
C ASN A 62 -15.22 -23.75 -16.97
N THR A 63 -14.78 -24.92 -16.49
CA THR A 63 -15.35 -25.56 -15.28
C THR A 63 -14.73 -25.09 -13.96
N MET A 64 -13.67 -24.29 -14.00
CA MET A 64 -12.99 -23.79 -12.79
C MET A 64 -13.59 -22.46 -12.31
N GLU A 65 -14.06 -22.38 -11.06
CA GLU A 65 -14.75 -21.20 -10.49
C GLU A 65 -13.85 -19.97 -10.21
N SER A 66 -12.55 -20.00 -10.53
CA SER A 66 -11.62 -18.95 -10.11
C SER A 66 -11.66 -17.70 -11.00
N THR A 67 -11.85 -16.52 -10.40
CA THR A 67 -11.94 -15.21 -11.09
C THR A 67 -10.68 -14.84 -11.88
N SER A 68 -9.51 -15.33 -11.47
CA SER A 68 -8.23 -15.10 -12.15
C SER A 68 -8.07 -15.86 -13.48
N GLN A 69 -8.81 -16.95 -13.69
CA GLN A 69 -8.73 -17.76 -14.92
C GLN A 69 -9.73 -17.32 -15.99
N LYS A 70 -10.77 -16.55 -15.64
CA LYS A 70 -11.79 -16.05 -16.58
C LYS A 70 -11.23 -15.14 -17.67
N GLY A 71 -10.16 -14.40 -17.39
CA GLY A 71 -9.48 -13.59 -18.40
C GLY A 71 -8.73 -14.44 -19.44
N ILE A 72 -8.12 -15.56 -19.01
CA ILE A 72 -7.34 -16.45 -19.86
C ILE A 72 -8.23 -17.12 -20.92
N ILE A 73 -9.49 -17.41 -20.61
CA ILE A 73 -10.46 -18.04 -21.52
C ILE A 73 -10.69 -17.19 -22.78
N GLN A 74 -10.50 -15.88 -22.70
CA GLN A 74 -10.68 -14.98 -23.85
C GLN A 74 -9.72 -15.28 -25.01
N ILE A 75 -8.60 -15.98 -24.76
CA ILE A 75 -7.64 -16.32 -25.81
C ILE A 75 -8.15 -17.40 -26.78
N PHE A 76 -9.18 -18.17 -26.41
CA PHE A 76 -9.67 -19.29 -27.23
C PHE A 76 -10.39 -18.82 -28.50
N ASP A 77 -11.24 -17.80 -28.42
CA ASP A 77 -11.98 -17.31 -29.60
C ASP A 77 -11.04 -16.82 -30.72
N PRO A 78 -10.04 -15.94 -30.46
CA PRO A 78 -9.10 -15.52 -31.49
C PRO A 78 -8.24 -16.68 -32.04
N LEU A 79 -7.91 -17.67 -31.21
CA LEU A 79 -7.18 -18.85 -31.66
C LEU A 79 -8.02 -19.74 -32.58
N SER A 80 -9.32 -19.88 -32.31
CA SER A 80 -10.27 -20.55 -33.22
C SER A 80 -10.35 -19.82 -34.56
N HIS A 81 -10.48 -18.48 -34.53
CA HIS A 81 -10.51 -17.68 -35.75
C HIS A 81 -9.20 -17.73 -36.55
N ILE A 82 -8.04 -17.85 -35.88
CA ILE A 82 -6.76 -18.07 -36.57
C ILE A 82 -6.75 -19.44 -37.26
N LEU A 83 -7.24 -20.50 -36.60
CA LEU A 83 -7.31 -21.83 -37.20
C LEU A 83 -8.21 -21.83 -38.45
N GLU A 84 -9.41 -21.28 -38.33
CA GLU A 84 -10.36 -21.10 -39.45
C GLU A 84 -9.76 -20.23 -40.56
N GLY A 85 -9.03 -19.17 -40.20
CA GLY A 85 -8.33 -18.29 -41.13
C GLY A 85 -7.25 -19.02 -41.92
N ILE A 86 -6.47 -19.91 -41.28
CA ILE A 86 -5.46 -20.72 -41.97
C ILE A 86 -6.13 -21.73 -42.92
N GLU A 87 -7.23 -22.36 -42.51
CA GLU A 87 -7.99 -23.30 -43.36
C GLU A 87 -8.61 -22.60 -44.57
N ALA A 88 -9.28 -21.47 -44.37
CA ALA A 88 -9.84 -20.67 -45.46
C ALA A 88 -8.76 -20.13 -46.41
N PHE A 89 -7.59 -19.78 -45.87
CA PHE A 89 -6.45 -19.31 -46.65
C PHE A 89 -5.77 -20.46 -47.44
N GLU A 90 -5.75 -21.68 -46.91
CA GLU A 90 -5.34 -22.89 -47.65
C GLU A 90 -6.30 -23.22 -48.79
N ASP A 91 -7.62 -23.23 -48.52
CA ASP A 91 -8.67 -23.64 -49.46
C ASP A 91 -8.94 -22.64 -50.59
N ASN A 92 -8.44 -21.40 -50.48
CA ASN A 92 -8.61 -20.39 -51.53
C ASN A 92 -7.90 -20.84 -52.83
N LYS A 93 -8.64 -21.05 -53.93
CA LYS A 93 -8.09 -21.60 -55.19
C LYS A 93 -7.56 -20.55 -56.17
N GLU A 94 -7.34 -19.31 -55.72
CA GLU A 94 -6.86 -18.24 -56.59
C GLU A 94 -5.35 -18.41 -56.87
N ASP A 95 -5.00 -18.91 -58.06
CA ASP A 95 -3.63 -19.25 -58.48
C ASP A 95 -2.65 -18.05 -58.47
N SER A 96 -3.16 -16.82 -58.53
CA SER A 96 -2.36 -15.58 -58.43
C SER A 96 -1.81 -15.32 -57.03
N CYS A 97 -2.25 -16.08 -56.01
CA CYS A 97 -1.83 -15.93 -54.62
C CYS A 97 -0.82 -16.98 -54.15
N ILE A 98 -0.31 -17.88 -55.00
CA ILE A 98 0.55 -19.00 -54.55
C ILE A 98 1.82 -18.52 -53.83
N GLU A 99 2.58 -17.58 -54.41
CA GLU A 99 3.80 -17.04 -53.78
C GLU A 99 3.49 -16.31 -52.47
N MET A 100 2.40 -15.53 -52.44
CA MET A 100 1.93 -14.81 -51.26
C MET A 100 1.49 -15.76 -50.13
N LYS A 101 0.91 -16.91 -50.49
CA LYS A 101 0.53 -17.95 -49.53
C LYS A 101 1.74 -18.59 -48.89
N CYS A 102 2.75 -18.95 -49.68
CA CYS A 102 4.00 -19.50 -49.15
C CYS A 102 4.67 -18.50 -48.20
N GLU A 103 4.76 -17.22 -48.57
CA GLU A 103 5.34 -16.18 -47.72
C GLU A 103 4.56 -15.99 -46.40
N ALA A 104 3.22 -16.00 -46.44
CA ALA A 104 2.39 -15.88 -45.25
C ALA A 104 2.51 -17.12 -44.34
N PHE A 105 2.62 -18.32 -44.91
CA PHE A 105 2.80 -19.55 -44.13
C PHE A 105 4.17 -19.63 -43.46
N GLU A 106 5.24 -19.22 -44.13
CA GLU A 106 6.57 -19.14 -43.50
C GLU A 106 6.56 -18.23 -42.27
N LYS A 107 5.86 -17.10 -42.34
CA LYS A 107 5.71 -16.18 -41.21
C LYS A 107 4.90 -16.79 -40.06
N LEU A 108 3.85 -17.54 -40.37
CA LEU A 108 3.00 -18.19 -39.36
C LEU A 108 3.71 -19.33 -38.60
N LYS A 109 4.70 -20.01 -39.19
CA LYS A 109 5.45 -21.07 -38.50
C LYS A 109 6.11 -20.61 -37.21
N VAL A 110 6.49 -19.33 -37.14
CA VAL A 110 7.13 -18.73 -35.96
C VAL A 110 6.20 -18.73 -34.73
N LEU A 111 4.88 -18.87 -34.92
CA LEU A 111 3.90 -19.02 -33.82
C LEU A 111 4.03 -20.33 -33.05
N LYS A 112 4.68 -21.35 -33.61
CA LYS A 112 4.79 -22.67 -32.98
C LYS A 112 5.34 -22.57 -31.55
N THR A 113 6.54 -22.01 -31.40
CA THR A 113 7.25 -21.93 -30.11
C THR A 113 6.48 -21.14 -29.03
N PRO A 114 5.95 -19.93 -29.28
CA PRO A 114 5.17 -19.23 -28.26
C PRO A 114 3.85 -19.94 -27.93
N LEU A 115 3.19 -20.57 -28.90
CA LEU A 115 1.97 -21.35 -28.64
C LEU A 115 2.26 -22.61 -27.82
N GLU A 116 3.37 -23.32 -28.07
CA GLU A 116 3.80 -24.47 -27.24
C GLU A 116 4.04 -24.06 -25.78
N LYS A 117 4.62 -22.86 -25.55
CA LYS A 117 4.79 -22.31 -24.20
C LYS A 117 3.47 -22.01 -23.52
N VAL A 118 2.53 -21.38 -24.24
CA VAL A 118 1.17 -21.11 -23.72
C VAL A 118 0.45 -22.42 -23.42
N SER A 119 0.51 -23.40 -24.33
CA SER A 119 -0.06 -24.74 -24.16
C SER A 119 0.50 -25.43 -22.91
N SER A 120 1.82 -25.43 -22.72
CA SER A 120 2.45 -26.02 -21.53
C SER A 120 1.94 -25.41 -20.22
N VAL A 121 1.78 -24.09 -20.15
CA VAL A 121 1.26 -23.42 -18.96
C VAL A 121 -0.23 -23.70 -18.74
N LEU A 122 -1.03 -23.76 -19.82
CA LEU A 122 -2.44 -24.13 -19.76
C LEU A 122 -2.66 -25.57 -19.29
N VAL A 123 -1.84 -26.52 -19.74
CA VAL A 123 -1.88 -27.91 -19.30
C VAL A 123 -1.57 -27.99 -17.80
N LYS A 124 -0.52 -27.30 -17.32
CA LYS A 124 -0.22 -27.21 -15.88
C LYS A 124 -1.41 -26.64 -15.08
N LEU A 125 -2.08 -25.61 -15.62
CA LEU A 125 -3.28 -25.01 -15.01
C LEU A 125 -4.47 -25.98 -14.95
N CYS A 126 -4.64 -26.81 -15.98
CA CYS A 126 -5.71 -27.82 -16.02
C CYS A 126 -5.44 -28.99 -15.06
N GLU A 127 -4.17 -29.33 -14.83
CA GLU A 127 -3.78 -30.55 -14.11
C GLU A 127 -3.85 -30.44 -12.57
N THR A 128 -4.10 -29.27 -11.97
CA THR A 128 -3.76 -29.09 -10.55
C THR A 128 -4.78 -28.38 -9.66
N LYS A 129 -4.99 -29.00 -8.48
CA LYS A 129 -5.29 -28.33 -7.21
C LYS A 129 -4.05 -27.52 -6.80
N ILE A 130 -3.85 -26.35 -7.39
CA ILE A 130 -2.66 -25.52 -7.20
C ILE A 130 -2.57 -24.99 -5.76
N LYS A 131 -1.44 -25.20 -5.07
CA LYS A 131 -1.15 -24.55 -3.78
C LYS A 131 -0.93 -23.05 -3.98
N PRO A 132 -1.13 -22.18 -2.97
CA PRO A 132 -1.01 -20.73 -3.14
C PRO A 132 0.33 -20.28 -3.75
N GLU A 133 1.43 -20.90 -3.36
CA GLU A 133 2.79 -20.62 -3.85
C GLU A 133 2.97 -21.00 -5.33
N ASP A 134 2.38 -22.12 -5.75
CA ASP A 134 2.44 -22.60 -7.14
C ASP A 134 1.55 -21.76 -8.08
N LYS A 135 0.55 -21.06 -7.52
CA LYS A 135 -0.37 -20.18 -8.28
C LYS A 135 0.33 -18.93 -8.79
N GLU A 136 1.14 -18.30 -7.95
CA GLU A 136 1.90 -17.09 -8.32
C GLU A 136 2.97 -17.41 -9.37
N MET A 137 3.67 -18.54 -9.21
CA MET A 137 4.64 -19.03 -10.19
C MET A 137 3.99 -19.32 -11.55
N THR A 138 2.85 -20.00 -11.55
CA THR A 138 2.10 -20.33 -12.79
C THR A 138 1.56 -19.07 -13.48
N GLN A 139 1.14 -18.04 -12.73
CA GLN A 139 0.72 -16.76 -13.30
C GLN A 139 1.88 -16.01 -13.97
N GLN A 140 3.07 -16.03 -13.37
CA GLN A 140 4.26 -15.40 -13.96
C GLN A 140 4.75 -16.15 -15.21
N GLU A 141 4.68 -17.48 -15.21
CA GLU A 141 4.93 -18.29 -16.41
C GLU A 141 3.93 -17.96 -17.52
N MET A 142 2.64 -17.82 -17.19
CA MET A 142 1.59 -17.46 -18.15
C MET A 142 1.81 -16.08 -18.75
N LYS A 143 2.14 -15.08 -17.93
CA LYS A 143 2.47 -13.72 -18.40
C LYS A 143 3.64 -13.74 -19.38
N THR A 144 4.69 -14.48 -19.03
CA THR A 144 5.89 -14.60 -19.87
C THR A 144 5.57 -15.27 -21.22
N ALA A 145 4.74 -16.31 -21.21
CA ALA A 145 4.31 -17.01 -22.42
C ALA A 145 3.43 -16.13 -23.32
N LEU A 146 2.49 -15.37 -22.72
CA LEU A 146 1.61 -14.45 -23.42
C LEU A 146 2.38 -13.27 -24.04
N CYS A 147 3.35 -12.70 -23.33
CA CYS A 147 4.20 -11.63 -23.84
C CYS A 147 5.00 -12.11 -25.08
N ALA A 148 5.57 -13.32 -25.00
CA ALA A 148 6.27 -13.92 -26.13
C ALA A 148 5.32 -14.16 -27.33
N LEU A 149 4.08 -14.58 -27.08
CA LEU A 149 3.07 -14.74 -28.13
C LEU A 149 2.71 -13.41 -28.78
N LYS A 150 2.45 -12.37 -27.97
CA LYS A 150 2.12 -11.02 -28.45
C LYS A 150 3.20 -10.45 -29.36
N CYS A 151 4.47 -10.49 -28.94
CA CYS A 151 5.58 -9.98 -29.76
C CYS A 151 5.70 -10.70 -31.11
N VAL A 152 5.41 -12.00 -31.16
CA VAL A 152 5.45 -12.77 -32.42
C VAL A 152 4.23 -12.45 -33.28
N VAL A 153 3.04 -12.30 -32.70
CA VAL A 153 1.82 -11.91 -33.41
C VAL A 153 1.95 -10.50 -34.01
N GLU A 154 2.44 -9.53 -33.25
CA GLU A 154 2.73 -8.17 -33.72
C GLU A 154 3.68 -8.17 -34.92
N ARG A 155 4.75 -8.97 -34.83
CA ARG A 155 5.72 -9.13 -35.93
C ARG A 155 5.07 -9.72 -37.18
N ILE A 156 4.30 -10.80 -37.04
CA ILE A 156 3.62 -11.43 -38.18
C ILE A 156 2.63 -10.46 -38.82
N ARG A 157 1.89 -9.68 -38.02
CA ARG A 157 0.96 -8.67 -38.55
C ARG A 157 1.68 -7.57 -39.34
N TYR A 158 2.83 -7.11 -38.86
CA TYR A 158 3.63 -6.12 -39.56
C TYR A 158 4.23 -6.67 -40.86
N ASP A 159 4.67 -7.92 -40.83
CA ASP A 159 5.33 -8.56 -41.97
C ASP A 159 4.34 -9.10 -43.00
N LEU A 160 3.06 -9.30 -42.66
CA LEU A 160 2.05 -9.82 -43.59
C LEU A 160 1.81 -8.86 -44.78
N PRO A 161 1.78 -9.37 -46.02
CA PRO A 161 1.47 -8.54 -47.18
C PRO A 161 0.08 -7.88 -47.05
N PRO A 162 -0.07 -6.59 -47.42
CA PRO A 162 -1.35 -5.89 -47.38
C PRO A 162 -2.22 -6.32 -48.57
N SER A 163 -2.79 -7.53 -48.51
CA SER A 163 -3.73 -8.06 -49.49
C SER A 163 -5.07 -8.40 -48.85
N THR A 164 -6.14 -8.37 -49.64
CA THR A 164 -7.48 -8.80 -49.21
C THR A 164 -7.50 -10.26 -48.76
N THR A 165 -6.66 -11.11 -49.35
CA THR A 165 -6.54 -12.52 -48.98
C THR A 165 -5.85 -12.71 -47.63
N CYS A 166 -4.80 -11.92 -47.34
CA CYS A 166 -4.11 -11.93 -46.04
C CYS A 166 -4.98 -11.35 -44.90
N GLN A 167 -6.07 -10.64 -45.19
CA GLN A 167 -7.01 -10.18 -44.15
C GLN A 167 -7.69 -11.34 -43.40
N LEU A 168 -7.78 -12.52 -44.03
CA LEU A 168 -8.26 -13.75 -43.38
C LEU A 168 -7.38 -14.16 -42.18
N LEU A 169 -6.10 -13.75 -42.17
CA LEU A 169 -5.15 -14.00 -41.08
C LEU A 169 -4.90 -12.75 -40.24
N ALA A 170 -4.81 -11.58 -40.87
CA ALA A 170 -4.46 -10.34 -40.19
C ALA A 170 -5.53 -9.89 -39.16
N LYS A 171 -6.80 -10.18 -39.41
CA LYS A 171 -7.90 -9.83 -38.49
C LYS A 171 -7.88 -10.72 -37.23
N PRO A 172 -7.89 -12.07 -37.33
CA PRO A 172 -7.75 -12.93 -36.15
C PRO A 172 -6.46 -12.70 -35.36
N LEU A 173 -5.33 -12.43 -36.02
CA LEU A 173 -4.07 -12.07 -35.35
C LEU A 173 -4.19 -10.75 -34.57
N GLY A 174 -4.90 -9.76 -35.12
CA GLY A 174 -5.13 -8.49 -34.41
C GLY A 174 -6.07 -8.65 -33.21
N GLU A 175 -7.08 -9.52 -33.32
CA GLU A 175 -7.95 -9.89 -32.20
C GLU A 175 -7.15 -10.59 -31.10
N LEU A 176 -6.26 -11.53 -31.46
CA LEU A 176 -5.39 -12.22 -30.52
C LEU A 176 -4.43 -11.25 -29.81
N GLU A 177 -3.80 -10.33 -30.53
CA GLU A 177 -2.93 -9.30 -29.94
C GLU A 177 -3.69 -8.43 -28.92
N SER A 178 -4.89 -7.98 -29.27
CA SER A 178 -5.72 -7.14 -28.40
C SER A 178 -6.16 -7.89 -27.13
N VAL A 179 -6.62 -9.12 -27.30
CA VAL A 179 -7.02 -9.99 -26.18
C VAL A 179 -5.82 -10.31 -25.29
N VAL A 180 -4.67 -10.68 -25.86
CA VAL A 180 -3.45 -10.94 -25.10
C VAL A 180 -3.00 -9.69 -24.34
N GLY A 181 -3.08 -8.50 -24.94
CA GLY A 181 -2.80 -7.24 -24.26
C GLY A 181 -3.76 -6.95 -23.10
N SER A 182 -5.05 -7.25 -23.27
CA SER A 182 -6.05 -7.16 -22.18
C SER A 182 -5.74 -8.16 -21.05
N ILE A 183 -5.38 -9.39 -21.40
CA ILE A 183 -5.02 -10.43 -20.44
C ILE A 183 -3.73 -10.05 -19.70
N GLU A 184 -2.70 -9.55 -20.38
CA GLU A 184 -1.47 -9.04 -19.75
C GLU A 184 -1.74 -7.95 -18.71
N ASN A 185 -2.65 -7.01 -19.03
CA ASN A 185 -3.04 -5.95 -18.11
C ASN A 185 -3.79 -6.47 -16.88
N ASN A 186 -4.58 -7.55 -17.04
CA ASN A 186 -5.33 -8.18 -15.96
C ASN A 186 -4.53 -9.21 -15.14
N LEU A 187 -3.54 -9.87 -15.76
CA LEU A 187 -2.60 -10.81 -15.12
C LEU A 187 -1.41 -10.08 -14.49
N SER A 188 -1.20 -8.81 -14.82
CA SER A 188 -0.25 -7.99 -14.08
C SER A 188 -0.75 -7.92 -12.64
N PRO A 189 0.04 -8.39 -11.66
CA PRO A 189 -0.32 -8.17 -10.28
C PRO A 189 -0.52 -6.66 -10.11
N LYS A 190 -1.67 -6.24 -9.56
CA LYS A 190 -1.64 -5.10 -8.64
C LYS A 190 -0.68 -5.54 -7.56
N ILE A 191 0.61 -5.29 -7.75
CA ILE A 191 1.58 -5.60 -6.73
C ILE A 191 1.22 -4.64 -5.63
N ALA A 192 0.46 -5.09 -4.62
CA ALA A 192 0.53 -4.47 -3.32
C ALA A 192 1.96 -4.73 -2.87
N ARG A 193 2.86 -3.83 -3.29
CA ARG A 193 4.31 -3.93 -3.17
C ARG A 193 4.67 -3.51 -1.74
N ARG A 194 4.03 -4.18 -0.79
CA ARG A 194 4.10 -3.90 0.64
C ARG A 194 5.44 -4.40 1.14
N THR A 195 6.33 -3.46 1.43
CA THR A 195 7.55 -3.78 2.16
C THR A 195 7.20 -4.06 3.62
N LYS A 196 8.09 -4.72 4.35
CA LYS A 196 7.87 -4.96 5.79
C LYS A 196 7.75 -3.62 6.53
N GLU A 197 8.52 -2.62 6.09
CA GLU A 197 8.58 -1.27 6.61
C GLU A 197 7.24 -0.54 6.42
N SER A 198 6.64 -0.62 5.23
CA SER A 198 5.35 0.04 4.97
C SER A 198 4.21 -0.61 5.73
N VAL A 199 4.20 -1.94 5.85
CA VAL A 199 3.23 -2.68 6.67
C VAL A 199 3.33 -2.26 8.13
N GLN A 200 4.55 -2.17 8.67
CA GLN A 200 4.79 -1.77 10.05
C GLN A 200 4.35 -0.31 10.28
N LEU A 201 4.70 0.60 9.37
CA LEU A 201 4.30 2.00 9.47
C LEU A 201 2.77 2.15 9.40
N ILE A 202 2.09 1.49 8.47
CA ILE A 202 0.63 1.50 8.37
C ILE A 202 0.00 0.95 9.66
N HIS A 203 0.55 -0.14 10.21
CA HIS A 203 0.09 -0.69 11.49
C HIS A 203 0.21 0.36 12.61
N ASN A 204 1.36 1.00 12.75
CA ASN A 204 1.61 2.00 13.78
C ASN A 204 0.73 3.24 13.63
N ILE A 205 0.46 3.68 12.39
CA ILE A 205 -0.49 4.76 12.11
C ILE A 205 -1.90 4.39 12.59
N ASN A 206 -2.36 3.17 12.31
CA ASN A 206 -3.67 2.72 12.78
C ASN A 206 -3.74 2.68 14.31
N VAL A 207 -2.69 2.21 14.99
CA VAL A 207 -2.61 2.20 16.46
C VAL A 207 -2.61 3.62 17.03
N ALA A 208 -1.87 4.55 16.41
CA ALA A 208 -1.86 5.97 16.78
C ALA A 208 -3.24 6.61 16.63
N SER A 209 -3.93 6.34 15.51
CA SER A 209 -5.29 6.83 15.26
C SER A 209 -6.30 6.31 16.28
N GLN A 210 -6.26 5.01 16.61
CA GLN A 210 -7.09 4.44 17.69
C GLN A 210 -6.80 5.11 19.04
N GLN A 211 -5.53 5.39 19.32
CA GLN A 211 -5.10 6.05 20.54
C GLN A 211 -5.64 7.49 20.63
N ALA A 212 -5.62 8.22 19.52
CA ALA A 212 -6.17 9.57 19.38
C ALA A 212 -7.69 9.57 19.63
N THR A 213 -8.46 8.72 18.94
CA THR A 213 -9.91 8.61 19.12
C THR A 213 -10.29 8.27 20.56
N ALA A 214 -9.55 7.36 21.20
CA ALA A 214 -9.78 7.01 22.60
C ALA A 214 -9.56 8.18 23.58
N LEU A 215 -8.66 9.11 23.26
CA LEU A 215 -8.49 10.34 24.02
C LEU A 215 -9.61 11.34 23.74
N GLU A 216 -10.05 11.51 22.49
CA GLU A 216 -11.13 12.44 22.13
C GLU A 216 -12.48 12.10 22.77
N LEU A 217 -12.77 10.80 22.93
CA LEU A 217 -14.01 10.33 23.56
C LEU A 217 -14.07 10.60 25.07
N LYS A 218 -12.96 10.98 25.72
CA LYS A 218 -12.99 11.36 27.14
C LYS A 218 -13.66 12.73 27.29
N PRO A 219 -14.70 12.85 28.14
CA PRO A 219 -15.38 14.12 28.32
C PRO A 219 -14.39 15.20 28.76
N GLY A 220 -14.56 16.43 28.26
CA GLY A 220 -13.76 17.62 28.59
C GLY A 220 -12.29 17.59 28.19
N ILE A 221 -11.91 16.76 27.23
CA ILE A 221 -10.65 16.90 26.48
C ILE A 221 -10.92 17.84 25.31
N THR A 222 -10.12 18.90 25.22
CA THR A 222 -10.08 19.79 24.05
C THR A 222 -8.78 19.50 23.31
N PRO A 223 -8.78 18.73 22.21
CA PRO A 223 -7.57 18.32 21.50
C PRO A 223 -6.80 19.47 20.87
N LYS A 224 -7.24 20.71 21.06
CA LYS A 224 -6.69 21.90 20.41
C LYS A 224 -5.63 22.65 21.22
N ASN A 225 -5.44 22.32 22.50
CA ASN A 225 -4.63 23.14 23.40
C ASN A 225 -3.57 22.32 24.17
N GLY A 226 -2.38 22.90 24.35
CA GLY A 226 -1.29 22.34 25.15
C GLY A 226 -0.86 20.94 24.73
N VAL A 227 -0.51 20.08 25.69
CA VAL A 227 -0.05 18.69 25.43
C VAL A 227 -1.06 17.80 24.72
N LEU A 228 -2.36 18.13 24.80
CA LEU A 228 -3.42 17.36 24.13
C LEU A 228 -3.49 17.67 22.63
N SER A 229 -2.81 18.72 22.15
CA SER A 229 -2.65 19.00 20.71
C SER A 229 -1.96 17.89 19.95
N ILE A 230 -1.19 17.03 20.63
CA ILE A 230 -0.53 15.86 20.04
C ILE A 230 -1.52 14.92 19.32
N ILE A 231 -2.78 14.86 19.75
CA ILE A 231 -3.84 14.04 19.15
C ILE A 231 -4.06 14.43 17.68
N GLN A 232 -3.88 15.70 17.33
CA GLN A 232 -4.10 16.20 15.96
C GLN A 232 -3.09 15.68 14.94
N ILE A 233 -2.02 15.00 15.38
CA ILE A 233 -1.09 14.34 14.46
C ILE A 233 -1.78 13.18 13.71
N SER A 234 -2.89 12.63 14.23
CA SER A 234 -3.55 11.46 13.67
C SER A 234 -4.10 11.69 12.26
N GLU A 235 -4.65 12.87 11.98
CA GLU A 235 -5.22 13.18 10.66
C GLU A 235 -4.13 13.23 9.56
N PRO A 236 -3.02 13.98 9.72
CA PRO A 236 -1.90 13.91 8.78
C PRO A 236 -1.26 12.52 8.65
N LEU A 237 -1.23 11.72 9.72
CA LEU A 237 -0.75 10.33 9.65
C LEU A 237 -1.67 9.45 8.80
N LEU A 238 -3.00 9.65 8.85
CA LEU A 238 -3.93 8.94 7.98
C LEU A 238 -3.75 9.35 6.51
N LEU A 239 -3.48 10.62 6.23
CA LEU A 239 -3.12 11.07 4.88
C LEU A 239 -1.82 10.43 4.40
N LEU A 240 -0.82 10.27 5.28
CA LEU A 240 0.40 9.56 4.94
C LEU A 240 0.14 8.09 4.63
N LYS A 241 -0.73 7.42 5.39
CA LYS A 241 -1.16 6.05 5.09
C LYS A 241 -1.82 5.97 3.70
N GLU A 242 -2.74 6.86 3.39
CA GLU A 242 -3.40 6.90 2.07
C GLU A 242 -2.37 7.12 0.95
N GLY A 243 -1.40 8.01 1.17
CA GLY A 243 -0.28 8.25 0.25
C GLY A 243 0.58 7.00 0.03
N ILE A 244 0.91 6.26 1.10
CA ILE A 244 1.65 5.00 1.00
C ILE A 244 0.84 3.95 0.23
N GLU A 245 -0.44 3.77 0.55
CA GLU A 245 -1.29 2.78 -0.12
C GLU A 245 -1.48 3.12 -1.61
N ALA A 246 -1.61 4.41 -1.96
CA ALA A 246 -1.68 4.87 -3.34
C ALA A 246 -0.35 4.70 -4.09
N PHE A 247 0.76 5.00 -3.43
CA PHE A 247 2.10 4.85 -3.99
C PHE A 247 2.43 3.37 -4.26
N GLU A 248 2.09 2.48 -3.34
CA GLU A 248 2.24 1.02 -3.51
C GLU A 248 1.33 0.44 -4.58
N ALA A 249 0.15 1.03 -4.80
CA ALA A 249 -0.81 0.58 -5.81
C ALA A 249 -0.47 1.05 -7.23
N SER A 250 0.53 1.93 -7.41
CA SER A 250 0.94 2.40 -8.73
C SER A 250 1.75 1.32 -9.49
N ASN A 251 1.41 1.12 -10.76
CA ASN A 251 2.01 0.12 -11.65
C ASN A 251 3.21 0.65 -12.45
N GLU A 252 3.75 1.83 -12.15
CA GLU A 252 4.86 2.41 -12.92
C GLU A 252 6.20 1.67 -12.72
N GLU A 253 6.99 1.65 -13.81
CA GLU A 253 8.23 0.87 -14.02
C GLU A 253 9.42 1.27 -13.12
N ASP A 254 9.24 2.20 -12.18
CA ASP A 254 10.26 2.66 -11.23
C ASP A 254 10.44 1.71 -10.03
N ILE A 255 10.54 0.41 -10.32
CA ILE A 255 10.60 -0.70 -9.36
C ILE A 255 11.76 -0.56 -8.36
N ARG A 256 12.86 0.11 -8.74
CA ARG A 256 14.02 0.33 -7.87
C ARG A 256 13.82 1.49 -6.88
N ASN A 257 13.14 2.56 -7.30
CA ASN A 257 12.93 3.76 -6.50
C ASN A 257 11.92 3.56 -5.35
N ILE A 258 10.96 2.63 -5.53
CA ILE A 258 9.93 2.30 -4.54
C ILE A 258 10.55 1.65 -3.29
N SER A 259 11.49 0.71 -3.47
CA SER A 259 12.16 0.01 -2.36
C SER A 259 12.92 0.97 -1.44
N GLU A 260 13.73 1.85 -2.03
CA GLU A 260 14.54 2.82 -1.27
C GLU A 260 13.66 3.84 -0.54
N SER A 261 12.62 4.35 -1.22
CA SER A 261 11.65 5.29 -0.62
C SER A 261 10.89 4.66 0.56
N MET A 262 10.46 3.41 0.42
CA MET A 262 9.77 2.68 1.50
C MET A 262 10.70 2.33 2.67
N GLN A 263 11.96 2.02 2.40
CA GLN A 263 12.95 1.79 3.45
C GLN A 263 13.21 3.06 4.26
N SER A 264 13.36 4.21 3.59
CA SER A 264 13.46 5.51 4.25
C SER A 264 12.23 5.81 5.10
N LEU A 265 11.02 5.56 4.59
CA LEU A 265 9.77 5.71 5.35
C LEU A 265 9.69 4.77 6.57
N GLY A 266 10.38 3.63 6.56
CA GLY A 266 10.48 2.76 7.73
C GLY A 266 11.00 3.46 8.98
N THR A 267 11.84 4.50 8.83
CA THR A 267 12.36 5.28 9.97
C THR A 267 11.28 6.11 10.66
N VAL A 268 10.27 6.60 9.91
CA VAL A 268 9.10 7.33 10.45
C VAL A 268 8.32 6.46 11.44
N SER A 269 8.29 5.15 11.22
CA SER A 269 7.59 4.17 12.06
C SER A 269 7.96 4.29 13.55
N VAL A 270 9.25 4.47 13.85
CA VAL A 270 9.76 4.58 15.23
C VAL A 270 9.22 5.84 15.92
N HIS A 271 9.07 6.94 15.19
CA HIS A 271 8.54 8.19 15.74
C HIS A 271 7.03 8.12 15.96
N VAL A 272 6.30 7.45 15.07
CA VAL A 272 4.87 7.16 15.26
C VAL A 272 4.64 6.32 16.51
N GLU A 273 5.45 5.28 16.74
CA GLU A 273 5.41 4.49 17.98
C GLU A 273 5.69 5.34 19.22
N LYS A 274 6.71 6.20 19.16
CA LYS A 274 7.07 7.08 20.29
C LYS A 274 5.93 8.05 20.64
N LEU A 275 5.32 8.70 19.65
CA LEU A 275 4.17 9.58 19.89
C LEU A 275 2.94 8.80 20.38
N THR A 276 2.72 7.59 19.87
CA THR A 276 1.66 6.69 20.33
C THR A 276 1.83 6.35 21.81
N ALA A 277 3.05 6.02 22.25
CA ALA A 277 3.35 5.75 23.65
C ALA A 277 3.10 6.97 24.55
N ILE A 278 3.40 8.17 24.06
CA ILE A 278 3.07 9.43 24.75
C ILE A 278 1.55 9.60 24.87
N MET A 279 0.77 9.34 23.82
CA MET A 279 -0.69 9.38 23.88
C MET A 279 -1.27 8.38 24.87
N VAL A 280 -0.71 7.17 24.94
CA VAL A 280 -1.09 6.16 25.95
C VAL A 280 -0.84 6.70 27.36
N LYS A 281 0.34 7.28 27.62
CA LYS A 281 0.63 7.91 28.92
C LYS A 281 -0.38 9.02 29.24
N LEU A 282 -0.65 9.91 28.30
CA LEU A 282 -1.64 11.00 28.47
C LEU A 282 -3.04 10.46 28.75
N ARG A 283 -3.39 9.26 28.27
CA ARG A 283 -4.66 8.61 28.60
C ARG A 283 -4.72 8.19 30.06
N ASP A 284 -3.64 7.62 30.57
CA ASP A 284 -3.60 7.08 31.92
C ASP A 284 -3.44 8.18 32.98
N ILE A 285 -3.06 9.37 32.53
CA ILE A 285 -2.91 10.56 33.37
C ILE A 285 -4.29 11.23 33.56
N GLU A 286 -4.79 11.18 34.79
CA GLU A 286 -5.90 12.01 35.28
C GLU A 286 -5.60 13.50 35.01
N ARG A 287 -6.60 14.38 34.81
CA ARG A 287 -6.44 15.82 34.43
C ARG A 287 -5.61 16.65 35.44
N ARG A 288 -4.33 16.38 35.53
CA ARG A 288 -3.38 16.92 36.48
C ARG A 288 -2.42 17.83 35.70
N PRO A 289 -2.61 19.16 35.77
CA PRO A 289 -1.84 20.10 34.96
C PRO A 289 -0.32 20.00 35.20
N GLU A 290 0.11 19.55 36.38
CA GLU A 290 1.53 19.34 36.71
C GLU A 290 2.15 18.22 35.86
N ILE A 291 1.38 17.16 35.60
CA ILE A 291 1.87 16.06 34.75
C ILE A 291 1.92 16.50 33.29
N HIS A 292 1.00 17.37 32.86
CA HIS A 292 1.05 17.96 31.53
C HIS A 292 2.33 18.79 31.33
N GLU A 293 2.73 19.61 32.30
CA GLU A 293 4.01 20.35 32.23
C GLU A 293 5.23 19.42 32.16
N ILE A 294 5.25 18.31 32.91
CA ILE A 294 6.35 17.30 32.83
C ILE A 294 6.41 16.64 31.44
N MET A 295 5.27 16.49 30.78
CA MET A 295 5.19 15.87 29.46
C MET A 295 5.55 16.81 28.31
N LYS A 296 5.44 18.14 28.48
CA LYS A 296 5.81 19.13 27.46
C LYS A 296 7.21 18.89 26.85
N PRO A 297 8.31 18.79 27.63
CA PRO A 297 9.64 18.55 27.05
C PRO A 297 9.76 17.19 26.34
N GLN A 298 9.06 16.16 26.84
CA GLN A 298 9.04 14.84 26.20
C GLN A 298 8.35 14.89 24.83
N ILE A 299 7.24 15.64 24.74
CA ILE A 299 6.48 15.86 23.51
C ILE A 299 7.30 16.68 22.53
N GLN A 300 7.87 17.81 22.97
CA GLN A 300 8.73 18.66 22.13
C GLN A 300 9.91 17.87 21.57
N SER A 301 10.63 17.12 22.41
CA SER A 301 11.76 16.28 21.97
C SER A 301 11.32 15.20 20.97
N ALA A 302 10.17 14.54 21.20
CA ALA A 302 9.65 13.55 20.28
C ALA A 302 9.26 14.16 18.92
N LEU A 303 8.63 15.34 18.93
CA LEU A 303 8.21 16.07 17.74
C LEU A 303 9.41 16.61 16.95
N SER A 304 10.44 17.16 17.60
CA SER A 304 11.65 17.63 16.92
C SER A 304 12.37 16.49 16.21
N ALA A 305 12.56 15.37 16.90
CA ALA A 305 13.20 14.19 16.29
C ALA A 305 12.35 13.62 15.13
N PHE A 306 11.02 13.71 15.24
CA PHE A 306 10.15 13.29 14.15
C PHE A 306 10.26 14.21 12.94
N LYS A 307 10.28 15.53 13.16
CA LYS A 307 10.47 16.53 12.11
C LYS A 307 11.78 16.32 11.35
N GLU A 308 12.90 16.17 12.05
CA GLU A 308 14.21 15.90 11.45
C GLU A 308 14.20 14.63 10.58
N THR A 309 13.52 13.59 11.05
CA THR A 309 13.38 12.33 10.30
C THR A 309 12.53 12.51 9.04
N ILE A 310 11.43 13.27 9.12
CA ILE A 310 10.61 13.59 7.95
C ILE A 310 11.44 14.35 6.92
N GLU A 311 12.23 15.34 7.33
CA GLU A 311 13.11 16.11 6.45
C GLU A 311 14.14 15.21 5.75
N CYS A 312 14.78 14.29 6.49
CA CYS A 312 15.69 13.30 5.91
C CYS A 312 14.99 12.37 4.90
N VAL A 313 13.79 11.89 5.23
CA VAL A 313 13.02 11.02 4.34
C VAL A 313 12.65 11.76 3.05
N GLN A 314 12.17 13.00 3.14
CA GLN A 314 11.82 13.81 1.97
C GLN A 314 13.01 14.04 1.03
N VAL A 315 14.22 14.22 1.56
CA VAL A 315 15.45 14.36 0.74
C VAL A 315 15.83 13.04 0.08
N SER A 316 15.56 11.89 0.73
CA SER A 316 15.88 10.56 0.21
C SER A 316 14.91 10.04 -0.84
N ILE A 317 13.68 10.55 -0.88
CA ILE A 317 12.68 10.14 -1.87
C ILE A 317 13.04 10.75 -3.23
N PRO A 318 13.14 9.95 -4.31
CA PRO A 318 13.44 10.45 -5.64
C PRO A 318 12.41 11.47 -6.11
N LYS A 319 12.86 12.55 -6.77
CA LYS A 319 11.96 13.57 -7.33
C LYS A 319 11.31 13.04 -8.61
N SER A 320 10.14 12.44 -8.45
CA SER A 320 9.25 12.03 -9.55
C SER A 320 7.82 12.50 -9.28
N GLN A 321 6.99 12.55 -10.32
CA GLN A 321 5.57 12.88 -10.17
C GLN A 321 4.84 11.89 -9.25
N HIS A 322 5.31 10.64 -9.20
CA HIS A 322 4.78 9.60 -8.32
C HIS A 322 5.17 9.79 -6.85
N ALA A 323 6.38 10.29 -6.59
CA ALA A 323 6.84 10.59 -5.24
C ALA A 323 6.00 11.67 -4.53
N GLU A 324 5.28 12.52 -5.27
CA GLU A 324 4.35 13.51 -4.71
C GLU A 324 3.26 12.86 -3.85
N LEU A 325 2.88 11.60 -4.12
CA LEU A 325 1.96 10.83 -3.29
C LEU A 325 2.47 10.64 -1.86
N LEU A 326 3.79 10.72 -1.64
CA LEU A 326 4.43 10.63 -0.33
C LEU A 326 4.89 12.00 0.18
N ILE A 327 5.48 12.83 -0.68
CA ILE A 327 6.02 14.14 -0.31
C ILE A 327 4.90 15.07 0.19
N HIS A 328 3.73 15.07 -0.45
CA HIS A 328 2.63 15.95 -0.06
C HIS A 328 2.11 15.63 1.35
N PRO A 329 1.76 14.37 1.69
CA PRO A 329 1.41 14.01 3.08
C PRO A 329 2.52 14.28 4.09
N LEU A 330 3.79 14.07 3.74
CA LEU A 330 4.93 14.38 4.62
C LEU A 330 5.04 15.88 4.93
N ASN A 331 4.78 16.75 3.95
CA ASN A 331 4.74 18.21 4.16
C ASN A 331 3.59 18.60 5.10
N ILE A 332 2.40 18.03 4.91
CA ILE A 332 1.24 18.29 5.80
C ILE A 332 1.57 17.85 7.23
N LEU A 333 2.20 16.69 7.38
CA LEU A 333 2.62 16.16 8.67
C LEU A 333 3.65 17.08 9.34
N GLN A 334 4.64 17.57 8.60
CA GLN A 334 5.64 18.52 9.11
C GLN A 334 5.01 19.83 9.57
N CYS A 335 4.12 20.44 8.77
CA CYS A 335 3.38 21.64 9.18
C CYS A 335 2.54 21.41 10.43
N LYS A 336 1.94 20.22 10.57
CA LYS A 336 1.18 19.90 11.78
C LYS A 336 2.09 19.73 13.00
N ILE A 337 3.27 19.14 12.82
CA ILE A 337 4.28 19.05 13.90
C ILE A 337 4.64 20.45 14.40
N ASP A 338 4.93 21.39 13.49
CA ASP A 338 5.27 22.77 13.86
C ASP A 338 4.14 23.43 14.66
N PHE A 339 2.90 23.30 14.21
CA PHE A 339 1.73 23.81 14.91
C PHE A 339 1.57 23.20 16.32
N ILE A 340 1.77 21.88 16.46
CA ILE A 340 1.69 21.20 17.76
C ILE A 340 2.83 21.68 18.67
N GLN A 341 4.05 21.81 18.15
CA GLN A 341 5.19 22.32 18.91
C GLN A 341 4.93 23.73 19.45
N GLU A 342 4.38 24.62 18.64
CA GLU A 342 3.99 25.97 19.06
C GLU A 342 2.92 25.90 20.18
N THR A 343 1.86 25.12 19.95
CA THR A 343 0.75 24.95 20.90
C THR A 343 1.20 24.33 22.26
N VAL A 344 2.18 23.43 22.24
CA VAL A 344 2.77 22.82 23.45
C VAL A 344 3.68 23.81 24.17
N SER A 345 4.28 24.74 23.44
CA SER A 345 5.22 25.76 23.96
C SER A 345 4.52 26.98 24.57
N GLU A 346 3.25 27.22 24.25
CA GLU A 346 2.48 28.32 24.85
C GLU A 346 2.43 28.19 26.39
N GLN A 347 3.10 29.16 27.05
CA GLN A 347 3.23 29.36 28.49
C GLN A 347 3.54 28.10 29.31
N THR A 348 4.83 27.77 29.45
CA THR A 348 5.33 26.93 30.54
C THR A 348 4.99 27.62 31.87
N GLN A 349 4.05 27.04 32.60
CA GLN A 349 3.78 27.47 33.97
C GLN A 349 4.77 26.75 34.88
N ARG A 350 5.42 27.48 35.81
CA ARG A 350 6.38 26.87 36.72
C ARG A 350 5.69 25.78 37.55
N LEU A 351 6.28 24.59 37.62
CA LEU A 351 5.68 23.41 38.26
C LEU A 351 5.35 23.66 39.74
N ASP A 352 6.23 24.34 40.45
CA ASP A 352 6.06 24.77 41.84
C ASP A 352 4.87 25.74 42.00
N PHE A 353 4.66 26.66 41.06
CA PHE A 353 3.51 27.56 41.03
C PHE A 353 2.18 26.79 40.85
N ILE A 354 2.14 25.80 39.97
CA ILE A 354 0.94 24.96 39.76
C ILE A 354 0.62 24.15 41.01
N VAL A 355 1.63 23.46 41.56
CA VAL A 355 1.48 22.63 42.77
C VAL A 355 1.06 23.49 43.96
N ALA A 356 1.67 24.66 44.14
CA ALA A 356 1.31 25.59 45.18
C ALA A 356 -0.14 26.09 45.06
N ASN A 357 -0.61 26.43 43.86
CA ASN A 357 -2.00 26.83 43.65
C ASN A 357 -2.99 25.71 43.96
N ARG A 358 -2.65 24.46 43.64
CA ARG A 358 -3.46 23.30 44.04
C ARG A 358 -3.54 23.17 45.56
N ILE A 359 -2.41 23.26 46.25
CA ILE A 359 -2.36 23.20 47.71
C ILE A 359 -3.19 24.33 48.31
N ASN A 360 -3.00 25.57 47.85
CA ASN A 360 -3.75 26.73 48.30
C ASN A 360 -5.26 26.54 48.14
N LYS A 361 -5.71 26.01 46.99
CA LYS A 361 -7.11 25.70 46.75
C LYS A 361 -7.66 24.67 47.74
N ARG A 362 -6.91 23.59 48.03
CA ARG A 362 -7.33 22.59 49.03
C ARG A 362 -7.42 23.19 50.43
N ILE A 363 -6.49 24.08 50.78
CA ILE A 363 -6.54 24.82 52.05
C ILE A 363 -7.81 25.69 52.11
N ASP A 364 -8.13 26.41 51.04
CA ASP A 364 -9.34 27.23 50.96
C ASP A 364 -10.62 26.39 51.06
N ASP A 365 -10.67 25.22 50.42
CA ASP A 365 -11.79 24.28 50.53
C ASP A 365 -11.98 23.78 51.98
N ILE A 366 -10.89 23.45 52.67
CA ILE A 366 -10.93 23.04 54.09
C ILE A 366 -11.43 24.19 54.97
N LYS A 367 -10.94 25.42 54.73
CA LYS A 367 -11.39 26.62 55.46
C LYS A 367 -12.87 26.90 55.25
N LEU A 368 -13.34 26.83 54.00
CA LEU A 368 -14.74 27.04 53.64
C LEU A 368 -15.63 26.01 54.34
N LYS A 369 -15.28 24.72 54.27
CA LYS A 369 -16.02 23.65 54.96
C LYS A 369 -16.05 23.83 56.48
N THR A 370 -14.96 24.31 57.07
CA THR A 370 -14.88 24.61 58.50
C THR A 370 -15.79 25.80 58.88
N ALA A 371 -15.84 26.83 58.03
CA ALA A 371 -16.71 27.99 58.22
C ALA A 371 -18.19 27.62 58.06
N GLU A 372 -18.57 26.84 57.06
CA GLU A 372 -19.94 26.36 56.86
C GLU A 372 -20.48 25.60 58.08
N HIS A 373 -19.64 24.78 58.73
CA HIS A 373 -20.01 24.06 59.94
C HIS A 373 -20.09 24.93 61.20
N SER A 374 -19.41 26.09 61.23
CA SER A 374 -19.52 27.04 62.33
C SER A 374 -20.85 27.80 62.38
N VAL A 375 -21.59 27.83 61.26
CA VAL A 375 -22.87 28.55 61.11
C VAL A 375 -24.09 27.63 61.31
N ALA A 376 -23.92 26.29 61.29
CA ALA A 376 -25.00 25.32 61.48
C ALA A 376 -25.46 25.20 62.97
N SER A 377 -26.74 24.91 63.21
CA SER A 377 -27.48 25.04 64.50
C SER A 377 -26.92 24.30 65.74
N ASP A 378 -27.33 24.79 66.92
CA ASP A 378 -26.68 24.74 68.25
C ASP A 378 -26.41 23.39 68.94
N SER A 379 -26.76 22.22 68.39
CA SER A 379 -26.38 20.92 68.99
C SER A 379 -25.23 20.20 68.28
N GLN A 380 -24.79 20.70 67.12
CA GLN A 380 -23.71 20.10 66.30
C GLN A 380 -22.42 20.94 66.27
N LYS A 381 -22.43 22.16 66.85
CA LYS A 381 -21.32 23.12 66.85
C LYS A 381 -20.09 22.65 67.63
N ASP A 382 -20.27 21.97 68.76
CA ASP A 382 -19.17 21.76 69.69
C ASP A 382 -18.15 20.73 69.19
N SER A 383 -18.54 19.52 68.80
CA SER A 383 -17.55 18.49 68.47
C SER A 383 -16.76 18.79 67.18
N PHE A 384 -17.39 19.38 66.16
CA PHE A 384 -16.75 19.64 64.87
C PHE A 384 -15.87 20.90 64.89
N CYS A 385 -16.34 22.00 65.51
CA CYS A 385 -15.52 23.19 65.67
C CYS A 385 -14.36 22.98 66.66
N ILE A 386 -14.52 22.17 67.71
CA ILE A 386 -13.41 21.87 68.64
C ILE A 386 -12.28 21.10 67.93
N LEU A 387 -12.62 20.15 67.04
CA LEU A 387 -11.63 19.35 66.32
C LEU A 387 -10.90 20.12 65.22
N PHE A 388 -11.60 21.00 64.49
CA PHE A 388 -11.07 21.60 63.26
C PHE A 388 -10.77 23.10 63.33
N LYS A 389 -11.18 23.82 64.36
CA LYS A 389 -10.74 25.21 64.57
C LYS A 389 -9.22 25.33 64.84
N PRO A 390 -8.57 24.40 65.58
CA PRO A 390 -7.13 24.46 65.82
C PRO A 390 -6.26 24.33 64.56
N ILE A 391 -6.77 23.72 63.48
CA ILE A 391 -6.00 23.53 62.24
C ILE A 391 -6.04 24.74 61.31
N LEU A 392 -6.94 25.70 61.51
CA LEU A 392 -7.06 26.88 60.62
C LEU A 392 -5.82 27.76 60.63
N GLU A 393 -5.22 27.95 61.81
CA GLU A 393 -4.04 28.79 61.98
C GLU A 393 -2.78 28.17 61.33
N PRO A 394 -2.45 26.89 61.56
CA PRO A 394 -1.43 26.18 60.79
C PRO A 394 -1.65 26.23 59.27
N LEU A 395 -2.90 26.15 58.80
CA LEU A 395 -3.22 26.24 57.37
C LEU A 395 -2.98 27.66 56.80
N ASN A 396 -3.22 28.72 57.58
CA ASN A 396 -2.86 30.09 57.20
C ASN A 396 -1.34 30.26 57.07
N GLN A 397 -0.60 29.78 58.07
CA GLN A 397 0.86 29.82 58.09
C GLN A 397 1.46 29.05 56.91
N LEU A 398 0.86 27.91 56.57
CA LEU A 398 1.24 27.11 55.40
C LEU A 398 1.02 27.87 54.08
N GLN A 399 -0.12 28.57 53.90
CA GLN A 399 -0.35 29.39 52.69
C GLN A 399 0.66 30.53 52.55
N GLU A 400 0.99 31.23 53.64
CA GLU A 400 1.97 32.30 53.63
C GLU A 400 3.40 31.78 53.38
N ALA A 401 3.76 30.63 53.94
CA ALA A 401 5.02 29.95 53.64
C ALA A 401 5.10 29.56 52.16
N ILE A 402 4.04 28.98 51.59
CA ILE A 402 3.95 28.62 50.17
C ILE A 402 4.12 29.86 49.27
N LYS A 403 3.45 30.98 49.58
CA LYS A 403 3.62 32.23 48.83
C LYS A 403 5.06 32.75 48.87
N THR A 404 5.70 32.65 50.03
CA THR A 404 7.09 33.08 50.22
C THR A 404 8.04 32.26 49.35
N VAL A 405 7.88 30.93 49.34
CA VAL A 405 8.68 30.00 48.54
C VAL A 405 8.53 30.25 47.03
N ILE A 406 7.30 30.50 46.55
CA ILE A 406 7.05 30.84 45.13
C ILE A 406 7.73 32.16 44.74
N SER A 407 7.68 33.16 45.63
CA SER A 407 8.20 34.51 45.35
C SER A 407 9.73 34.58 45.38
N GLN A 408 10.40 33.65 46.06
CA GLN A 408 11.87 33.60 46.19
C GLN A 408 12.54 32.77 45.08
N SER A 409 11.80 31.90 44.43
CA SER A 409 12.33 30.89 43.49
C SER A 409 12.48 31.40 42.05
N ASP A 410 12.28 32.70 41.78
CA ASP A 410 12.62 33.33 40.49
C ASP A 410 14.15 33.38 40.22
N ASN A 411 15.00 32.95 41.18
CA ASN A 411 16.47 33.07 41.12
C ASN A 411 17.26 31.77 41.39
N GLU A 412 16.63 30.60 41.55
CA GLU A 412 17.32 29.38 42.03
C GLU A 412 17.35 28.21 41.03
N GLN A 413 18.41 27.38 41.15
CA GLN A 413 18.73 26.22 40.31
C GLN A 413 17.67 25.10 40.40
N GLU A 414 17.56 24.26 39.35
CA GLU A 414 16.61 23.12 39.22
C GLU A 414 16.51 22.21 40.47
N GLN A 415 17.57 22.09 41.25
CA GLN A 415 17.62 21.23 42.43
C GLN A 415 16.78 21.77 43.60
N ALA A 416 16.74 23.10 43.80
CA ALA A 416 15.88 23.74 44.81
C ALA A 416 14.38 23.60 44.45
N ILE A 417 14.07 23.60 43.15
CA ILE A 417 12.72 23.36 42.63
C ILE A 417 12.28 21.92 42.94
N PHE A 418 13.17 20.94 42.81
CA PHE A 418 12.86 19.53 43.08
C PHE A 418 12.56 19.25 44.56
N GLU A 419 13.38 19.77 45.48
CA GLU A 419 13.15 19.65 46.93
C GLU A 419 11.85 20.35 47.37
N THR A 420 11.55 21.49 46.74
CA THR A 420 10.29 22.22 46.93
C THR A 420 9.09 21.39 46.48
N LEU A 421 9.18 20.72 45.33
CA LEU A 421 8.12 19.86 44.79
C LEU A 421 7.88 18.60 45.64
N GLU A 422 8.93 18.00 46.21
CA GLU A 422 8.80 16.85 47.10
C GLU A 422 8.11 17.23 48.42
N SER A 423 8.52 18.36 49.00
CA SER A 423 7.88 18.93 50.19
C SER A 423 6.40 19.23 49.94
N PHE A 424 6.09 19.84 48.79
CA PHE A 424 4.71 20.11 48.39
C PHE A 424 3.89 18.84 48.15
N ARG A 425 4.48 17.76 47.64
CA ARG A 425 3.79 16.47 47.47
C ARG A 425 3.35 15.87 48.81
N GLU A 426 4.21 15.89 49.82
CA GLU A 426 3.85 15.38 51.15
C GLU A 426 2.74 16.21 51.81
N ILE A 427 2.79 17.53 51.62
CA ILE A 427 1.74 18.45 52.05
C ILE A 427 0.42 18.13 51.35
N ASP A 428 0.43 17.95 50.03
CA ASP A 428 -0.78 17.67 49.24
C ASP A 428 -1.44 16.33 49.67
N ILE A 429 -0.64 15.28 49.89
CA ILE A 429 -1.13 13.98 50.41
C ILE A 429 -1.76 14.15 51.79
N SER A 430 -1.15 14.95 52.65
CA SER A 430 -1.64 15.19 54.01
C SER A 430 -2.96 15.98 54.01
N LEU A 431 -3.09 16.98 53.13
CA LEU A 431 -4.33 17.73 52.95
C LEU A 431 -5.45 16.90 52.31
N GLU A 432 -5.11 15.93 51.45
CA GLU A 432 -6.07 14.98 50.91
C GLU A 432 -6.67 14.09 51.99
N LYS A 433 -5.81 13.53 52.84
CA LYS A 433 -6.23 12.73 53.99
C LYS A 433 -7.12 13.56 54.92
N LEU A 434 -6.72 14.79 55.21
CA LEU A 434 -7.50 15.69 56.06
C LEU A 434 -8.87 16.00 55.44
N SER A 435 -8.92 16.31 54.14
CA SER A 435 -10.18 16.51 53.40
C SER A 435 -11.09 15.28 53.42
N SER A 436 -10.51 14.07 53.30
CA SER A 436 -11.28 12.82 53.37
C SER A 436 -11.86 12.56 54.77
N ILE A 437 -11.15 12.97 55.83
CA ILE A 437 -11.65 12.90 57.21
C ILE A 437 -12.83 13.85 57.41
N PHE A 438 -12.79 15.05 56.81
CA PHE A 438 -13.93 15.98 56.78
C PHE A 438 -15.17 15.38 56.09
N GLU A 439 -15.00 14.74 54.93
CA GLU A 439 -16.12 14.10 54.21
C GLU A 439 -16.71 12.90 54.97
N ASN A 440 -15.84 12.08 55.56
CA ASN A 440 -16.28 10.90 56.31
C ASN A 440 -16.96 11.26 57.63
N SER A 441 -16.48 12.29 58.33
CA SER A 441 -17.14 12.80 59.53
C SER A 441 -18.53 13.38 59.22
N LYS A 442 -18.71 14.01 58.06
CA LYS A 442 -20.03 14.44 57.56
C LYS A 442 -20.96 13.26 57.26
N LYS A 443 -20.47 12.19 56.62
CA LYS A 443 -21.26 10.96 56.36
C LYS A 443 -21.69 10.25 57.63
N ILE A 444 -20.80 10.13 58.62
CA ILE A 444 -21.11 9.52 59.91
C ILE A 444 -22.18 10.34 60.65
N GLN A 445 -22.16 11.67 60.56
CA GLN A 445 -23.18 12.56 61.14
C GLN A 445 -24.54 12.51 60.43
N VAL A 446 -24.60 12.21 59.13
CA VAL A 446 -25.86 12.03 58.40
C VAL A 446 -26.50 10.68 58.70
N LEU A 447 -25.70 9.65 58.98
CA LEU A 447 -26.17 8.31 59.35
C LEU A 447 -26.55 8.17 60.84
N SER A 448 -26.17 9.14 61.69
CA SER A 448 -26.49 9.16 63.13
C SER A 448 -27.68 10.07 63.49
N LYS A 449 -28.33 10.68 62.50
CA LYS A 449 -29.66 11.32 62.60
C LYS A 449 -30.70 10.36 62.06
#